data_AF-A0A8T5DPI8-F1
#
_entry.id   AF-A0A8T5DPI8-F1
#
_cell.length_a   1.000
_cell.length_b   1.000
_cell.length_c   1.000
_cell.angle_alpha   90.00
_cell.angle_beta   90.00
_cell.angle_gamma   90.00
#
_symmetry.space_group_name_H-M   'P 1'
#
loop_
_entity.id
_entity.type
_entity.pdbx_description
1 polymer ?
#
loop_
_entity_poly.entity_id
_entity_poly.type
_entity_poly.pdbx_seq_one_letter_code
_entity_poly.pdbx_strand_id
1 'polypeptide(L)'
;MNTIIIAILAILVLVVIAAFFTGGMTGLVDRIKGIYGSQPIDETQAILECEGFCNSYTSLPTVEEYKTNYCEKKFGLDTDNDGSADIEKTCSQLGIICQKISDAGGC
;
A
#
# COMPACT_ATOMS: atom_id res chain seq x y z
N MET A 1 4.68 46.59 -29.86
CA MET A 1 4.34 45.48 -30.79
C MET A 1 5.10 44.20 -30.44
N ASN A 2 6.42 44.22 -30.27
CA ASN A 2 7.19 43.04 -29.85
C ASN A 2 6.89 42.53 -28.43
N THR A 3 6.58 43.42 -27.47
CA THR A 3 6.26 43.03 -26.08
C THR A 3 5.02 42.16 -25.96
N ILE A 4 4.01 42.41 -26.79
CA ILE A 4 2.77 41.63 -26.84
C ILE A 4 3.05 40.22 -27.39
N ILE A 5 3.88 40.13 -28.43
CA ILE A 5 4.27 38.84 -29.04
C ILE A 5 5.09 38.02 -28.04
N ILE A 6 6.02 38.64 -27.32
CA ILE A 6 6.83 37.97 -26.29
C ILE A 6 5.96 37.49 -25.13
N ALA A 7 4.97 38.28 -24.71
CA ALA A 7 4.04 37.88 -23.64
C ALA A 7 3.20 36.66 -24.04
N ILE A 8 2.69 36.61 -25.28
CA ILE A 8 1.91 35.47 -25.78
C ILE A 8 2.78 34.21 -25.85
N LEU A 9 4.02 34.32 -26.35
CA LEU A 9 4.96 33.20 -26.39
C LEU A 9 5.30 32.68 -24.99
N ALA A 10 5.52 33.57 -24.01
CA ALA A 10 5.79 33.18 -22.64
C ALA A 10 4.60 32.43 -22.00
N ILE A 11 3.37 32.89 -22.27
CA ILE A 11 2.15 32.21 -21.79
C ILE A 11 2.00 30.83 -22.43
N LEU A 12 2.25 30.70 -23.73
CA LEU A 12 2.19 29.39 -24.41
C LEU A 12 3.23 28.41 -23.85
N VAL A 13 4.45 28.88 -23.59
CA VAL A 13 5.50 28.05 -22.97
C VAL A 13 5.08 27.61 -21.57
N LEU A 14 4.49 28.50 -20.76
CA LEU A 14 3.97 28.14 -19.43
C LEU A 14 2.87 27.09 -19.48
N VAL A 15 1.95 27.17 -20.44
CA VAL A 15 0.88 26.17 -20.61
C VAL A 15 1.45 24.81 -21.00
N VAL A 16 2.43 24.77 -21.90
CA VAL A 16 3.10 23.53 -22.32
C VAL A 16 3.84 22.91 -21.13
N ILE A 17 4.58 23.71 -20.37
CA ILE A 17 5.27 23.26 -19.16
C ILE A 17 4.26 22.69 -18.16
N ALA A 18 3.17 23.40 -17.86
CA ALA A 18 2.14 22.94 -16.94
C ALA A 18 1.52 21.60 -17.38
N ALA A 19 1.27 21.40 -18.67
CA ALA A 19 0.76 20.14 -19.22
C ALA A 19 1.73 18.96 -19.05
N PHE A 20 3.03 19.19 -19.20
CA PHE A 20 4.03 18.16 -18.93
C PHE A 20 4.13 17.80 -17.44
N PHE A 21 4.04 18.80 -16.56
CA PHE A 21 4.07 18.57 -15.12
C PHE A 21 2.81 17.82 -14.63
N THR A 22 1.62 18.17 -15.13
CA THR A 22 0.38 17.46 -14.76
C THR A 22 0.35 16.04 -15.31
N GLY A 23 0.79 15.80 -16.55
CA GLY A 23 0.85 14.45 -17.13
C GLY A 23 1.90 13.54 -16.47
N GLY A 24 3.04 14.08 -16.05
CA GLY A 24 4.12 13.31 -15.41
C GLY A 24 3.89 13.02 -13.92
N MET A 25 3.26 13.92 -13.18
CA MET A 25 3.03 13.75 -11.74
C MET A 25 1.98 12.69 -11.42
N THR A 26 0.94 12.52 -12.25
CA THR A 26 -0.09 11.49 -11.99
C THR A 26 0.52 10.09 -11.96
N GLY A 27 1.38 9.74 -12.91
CA GLY A 27 2.05 8.42 -12.94
C GLY A 27 3.06 8.20 -11.81
N LEU A 28 3.69 9.26 -11.30
CA LEU A 28 4.58 9.18 -10.13
C LEU A 28 3.79 9.04 -8.83
N VAL A 29 2.67 9.74 -8.68
CA VAL A 29 1.80 9.61 -7.50
C VAL A 29 1.19 8.21 -7.41
N ASP A 30 0.81 7.59 -8.54
CA ASP A 30 0.30 6.22 -8.56
C ASP A 30 1.40 5.20 -8.21
N ARG A 31 2.63 5.39 -8.69
CA ARG A 31 3.79 4.57 -8.29
C ARG A 31 4.15 4.74 -6.81
N ILE A 32 4.09 5.97 -6.30
CA ILE A 32 4.39 6.25 -4.88
C ILE A 32 3.29 5.65 -4.00
N LYS A 33 2.01 5.73 -4.39
CA LYS A 33 0.93 5.02 -3.69
C LYS A 33 1.14 3.50 -3.69
N GLY A 34 1.69 2.93 -4.77
CA GLY A 34 2.06 1.51 -4.83
C GLY A 34 3.24 1.12 -3.91
N ILE A 35 4.11 2.08 -3.55
CA ILE A 35 5.24 1.86 -2.62
C ILE A 35 4.82 2.06 -1.14
N TYR A 36 3.80 2.88 -0.89
CA TYR A 36 3.20 3.07 0.45
C TYR A 36 2.09 2.06 0.76
N GLY A 37 1.53 1.38 -0.25
CA GLY A 37 0.82 0.12 -0.07
C GLY A 37 1.83 -0.97 0.23
N SER A 38 1.52 -1.85 1.18
CA SER A 38 2.34 -3.01 1.56
C SER A 38 3.08 -3.57 0.35
N GLN A 39 4.42 -3.61 0.41
CA GLN A 39 5.21 -4.24 -0.64
C GLN A 39 4.58 -5.59 -0.96
N PRO A 40 4.33 -5.91 -2.24
CA PRO A 40 3.71 -7.17 -2.57
C PRO A 40 4.61 -8.30 -2.06
N ILE A 41 4.05 -9.17 -1.23
CA ILE A 41 4.77 -10.29 -0.61
C ILE A 41 4.21 -11.61 -1.12
N ASP A 42 5.05 -12.64 -1.11
CA ASP A 42 4.60 -14.00 -1.39
C ASP A 42 3.60 -14.46 -0.31
N GLU A 43 2.63 -15.31 -0.68
CA GLU A 43 1.64 -15.87 0.23
C GLU A 43 2.30 -16.55 1.44
N THR A 44 3.44 -17.20 1.23
CA THR A 44 4.23 -17.85 2.29
C THR A 44 4.74 -16.85 3.31
N GLN A 45 5.14 -15.65 2.85
CA GLN A 45 5.71 -14.61 3.69
C GLN A 45 4.60 -13.89 4.47
N ALA A 46 3.43 -13.70 3.87
CA ALA A 46 2.22 -13.19 4.54
C ALA A 46 1.78 -14.12 5.67
N ILE A 47 1.80 -15.44 5.44
CA ILE A 47 1.49 -16.45 6.46
C ILE A 47 2.43 -16.34 7.66
N LEU A 48 3.75 -16.26 7.42
CA LEU A 48 4.75 -16.10 8.48
C LEU A 48 4.54 -14.83 9.30
N GLU A 49 4.15 -13.73 8.66
CA GLU A 49 3.86 -12.47 9.35
C GLU A 49 2.60 -12.57 10.23
N CYS A 50 1.55 -13.22 9.73
CA CYS A 50 0.32 -13.51 10.48
C CYS A 50 0.59 -14.38 11.72
N GLU A 51 1.43 -15.41 11.58
CA GLU A 51 1.88 -16.23 12.72
C GLU A 51 2.70 -15.40 13.71
N GLY A 52 3.54 -14.50 13.21
CA GLY A 52 4.29 -13.54 14.02
C GLY A 52 3.38 -12.66 14.88
N PHE A 53 2.30 -12.12 14.32
CA PHE A 53 1.31 -11.34 15.09
C PHE A 53 0.61 -12.18 16.16
N CYS A 54 0.20 -13.41 15.81
CA CYS A 54 -0.43 -14.31 16.76
C CYS A 54 0.50 -14.66 17.95
N ASN A 55 1.79 -14.85 17.68
CA ASN A 55 2.78 -15.14 18.71
C ASN A 55 3.15 -13.89 19.55
N SER A 56 3.17 -12.72 18.91
CA SER A 56 3.50 -11.45 19.56
C SER A 56 2.38 -10.96 20.48
N TYR A 57 1.13 -11.29 20.16
CA TYR A 57 -0.06 -11.01 20.98
C TYR A 57 0.09 -11.50 22.44
N THR A 58 0.80 -12.60 22.68
CA THR A 58 1.02 -13.13 24.04
C THR A 58 2.20 -12.52 24.80
N SER A 59 3.07 -11.82 24.10
CA SER A 59 4.41 -11.49 24.61
C SER A 59 4.55 -10.03 25.04
N LEU A 60 3.63 -9.16 24.60
CA LEU A 60 3.76 -7.71 24.71
C LEU A 60 2.48 -7.07 25.27
N PRO A 61 2.59 -5.97 26.04
CA PRO A 61 1.45 -5.24 26.60
C PRO A 61 0.60 -4.49 25.55
N THR A 62 1.09 -4.33 24.31
CA THR A 62 0.35 -3.75 23.16
C THR A 62 -0.51 -4.81 22.44
N VAL A 63 -1.26 -5.55 23.22
CA VAL A 63 -2.09 -6.70 22.80
C VAL A 63 -3.12 -6.29 21.72
N GLU A 64 -3.73 -5.11 21.83
CA GLU A 64 -4.69 -4.60 20.85
C GLU A 64 -4.08 -4.30 19.48
N GLU A 65 -2.86 -3.75 19.43
CA GLU A 65 -2.23 -3.39 18.15
C GLU A 65 -1.94 -4.64 17.31
N TYR A 66 -1.48 -5.72 17.93
CA TYR A 66 -1.27 -7.00 17.25
C TYR A 66 -2.58 -7.66 16.83
N LYS A 67 -3.65 -7.49 17.60
CA LYS A 67 -4.99 -7.95 17.22
C LYS A 67 -5.48 -7.19 16.00
N THR A 68 -5.41 -5.85 16.01
CA THR A 68 -5.80 -5.01 14.86
C THR A 68 -4.96 -5.35 13.63
N ASN A 69 -3.63 -5.50 13.78
CA ASN A 69 -2.77 -5.91 12.68
C ASN A 69 -3.14 -7.30 12.14
N TYR A 70 -3.46 -8.27 13.00
CA TYR A 70 -3.88 -9.59 12.53
C TYR A 70 -5.26 -9.56 11.82
N CYS A 71 -6.20 -8.76 12.31
CA CYS A 71 -7.58 -8.71 11.80
C CYS A 71 -7.75 -7.82 10.56
N GLU A 72 -7.07 -6.66 10.54
CA GLU A 72 -7.32 -5.60 9.57
C GLU A 72 -6.16 -5.40 8.59
N LYS A 73 -4.93 -5.87 8.90
CA LYS A 73 -3.81 -5.73 7.97
C LYS A 73 -4.08 -6.58 6.74
N LYS A 74 -4.03 -5.91 5.60
CA LYS A 74 -4.09 -6.53 4.28
C LYS A 74 -2.68 -6.71 3.73
N PHE A 75 -2.42 -7.90 3.22
CA PHE A 75 -1.23 -8.23 2.47
C PHE A 75 -1.57 -8.22 1.00
N GLY A 76 -0.85 -7.39 0.24
CA GLY A 76 -0.86 -7.48 -1.21
C GLY A 76 -0.03 -8.69 -1.61
N LEU A 77 -0.65 -9.66 -2.28
CA LEU A 77 0.04 -10.81 -2.83
C LEU A 77 0.34 -10.57 -4.30
N ASP A 78 1.59 -10.79 -4.67
CA ASP A 78 2.06 -10.78 -6.06
C ASP A 78 2.08 -12.22 -6.57
N THR A 79 1.08 -12.56 -7.37
CA THR A 79 0.86 -13.90 -7.92
C THR A 79 1.47 -14.04 -9.32
N ASP A 80 1.59 -12.96 -10.07
CA ASP A 80 2.14 -12.94 -11.43
C ASP A 80 3.61 -12.45 -11.51
N ASN A 81 4.19 -12.09 -10.37
CA ASN A 81 5.56 -11.60 -10.20
C ASN A 81 5.86 -10.30 -10.96
N ASP A 82 4.85 -9.45 -11.18
CA ASP A 82 5.01 -8.18 -11.86
C ASP A 82 5.50 -7.04 -10.94
N GLY A 83 5.65 -7.33 -9.64
CA GLY A 83 6.06 -6.37 -8.62
C GLY A 83 4.91 -5.49 -8.11
N SER A 84 3.66 -5.88 -8.38
CA SER A 84 2.42 -5.25 -7.94
C SER A 84 1.59 -6.23 -7.12
N ALA A 85 0.67 -5.71 -6.30
CA ALA A 85 -0.27 -6.56 -5.58
C ALA A 85 -1.45 -6.93 -6.49
N ASP A 86 -1.61 -8.21 -6.78
CA ASP A 86 -2.75 -8.75 -7.55
C ASP A 86 -4.01 -8.85 -6.69
N ILE A 87 -3.83 -9.32 -5.46
CA ILE A 87 -4.92 -9.61 -4.53
C ILE A 87 -4.55 -9.13 -3.13
N GLU A 88 -5.52 -8.57 -2.42
CA GLU A 88 -5.37 -8.26 -1.00
C GLU A 88 -6.03 -9.37 -0.17
N LYS A 89 -5.28 -9.96 0.77
CA LYS A 89 -5.83 -10.91 1.75
C LYS A 89 -5.47 -10.48 3.17
N THR A 90 -6.37 -10.71 4.12
CA THR A 90 -6.09 -10.63 5.57
C THR A 90 -5.64 -11.99 6.11
N CYS A 91 -5.10 -12.03 7.33
CA CYS A 91 -4.69 -13.29 7.97
C CYS A 91 -5.82 -14.33 8.03
N SER A 92 -7.06 -13.89 8.26
CA SER A 92 -8.24 -14.74 8.29
C SER A 92 -8.56 -15.36 6.92
N GLN A 93 -8.27 -14.64 5.83
CA GLN A 93 -8.48 -15.09 4.44
C GLN A 93 -7.33 -15.96 3.92
N LEU A 94 -6.15 -15.89 4.56
CA LEU A 94 -5.02 -16.78 4.33
C LEU A 94 -5.18 -18.14 5.04
N GLY A 95 -6.27 -18.35 5.78
CA GLY A 95 -6.54 -19.60 6.50
C GLY A 95 -5.71 -19.76 7.79
N ILE A 96 -5.03 -18.71 8.23
CA ILE A 96 -4.28 -18.72 9.49
C ILE A 96 -5.26 -18.43 10.61
N ILE A 97 -5.46 -19.41 11.51
CA ILE A 97 -6.34 -19.27 12.68
C ILE A 97 -5.49 -19.09 13.93
N CYS A 98 -5.55 -17.90 14.52
CA CYS A 98 -4.94 -17.62 15.81
C CYS A 98 -5.94 -17.90 16.94
N GLN A 99 -5.86 -19.08 17.57
CA GLN A 99 -6.75 -19.44 18.69
C GLN A 99 -6.74 -18.39 19.80
N LYS A 100 -5.58 -17.81 20.12
CA LYS A 100 -5.44 -16.84 21.21
C LYS A 100 -6.20 -15.53 20.96
N ILE A 101 -6.23 -15.08 19.70
CA ILE A 101 -7.03 -13.91 19.30
C ILE A 101 -8.52 -14.29 19.24
N SER A 102 -8.83 -15.51 18.78
CA SER A 102 -10.19 -16.06 18.80
C SER A 102 -10.79 -16.11 20.22
N ASP A 103 -10.01 -16.55 21.21
CA ASP A 103 -10.40 -16.61 22.61
C ASP A 103 -10.59 -15.21 23.23
N ALA A 104 -9.88 -14.21 22.69
CA ALA A 104 -10.00 -12.80 23.08
C ALA A 104 -11.11 -12.03 22.32
N GLY A 105 -12.12 -12.77 21.81
CA GLY A 105 -13.27 -12.20 21.11
C GLY A 105 -13.12 -12.11 19.60
N GLY A 106 -12.07 -12.72 19.04
CA GLY A 106 -11.87 -12.84 17.59
C GLY A 106 -11.63 -11.52 16.86
N CYS A 107 -11.43 -11.67 15.56
CA CYS A 107 -11.86 -10.69 14.56
C CYS A 107 -13.32 -11.03 14.23
#